data_AF-A0A4Y6V2D6-F1
#
_entry.id   AF-A0A4Y6V2D6-F1
#
_cell.length_a   1.000
_cell.length_b   1.000
_cell.length_c   1.000
_cell.angle_alpha   90.00
_cell.angle_beta   90.00
_cell.angle_gamma   90.00
#
_symmetry.space_group_name_H-M   'P 1'
#
loop_
_entity.id
_entity.type
_entity.pdbx_description
1 polymer ?
#
loop_
_entity_poly.entity_id
_entity_poly.type
_entity_poly.pdbx_seq_one_letter_code
_entity_poly.pdbx_strand_id
1 'polypeptide(L)'
;MSEAGKRLGHQAEEAAKPVSAFNRSEKEHYGAFVDRHVELSPTGSGPLDGLTFAVKDVFDIQGVISGAGNPDWLRTHEPSARTAPALEQLLAAGARLQGTTQTDELMYSLNGENAYYGTPVNPAAPGRIPGGSSSGSAVAAAAGRVDFAVGTDTGGSVRIPSAYCGLYGFRPTHGAVSAEGVIPLAASFDTVGWMSRDVSVLRRVGQALLGDNEARSGEAQPFVRFFAADEAWALPEESDRALLRQKLHAVEDLTGRVSGVPLTAEGESLADWSAAFRILQALEIWKQHGAWIERERPAFGPGIAERFAWTSTLRAADAGAEAELRRRVRRGLISLLGEDGLLVVPTAPGPAPRLGLRGPEAEAYRAKTMQLSCIAGLAGLPQVTVPVLRADGLPIGLSWIGGPGTDLRLLDRVAGIFGGEVRP
;
A
#
# COMPACT_ATOMS: atom_id res chain seq x y z
N MET A 1 47.34 -53.63 27.18
CA MET A 1 46.05 -54.29 26.90
C MET A 1 44.98 -53.23 27.06
N SER A 2 44.18 -52.84 26.07
CA SER A 2 44.12 -53.15 24.65
C SER A 2 43.49 -51.94 23.96
N GLU A 3 43.90 -51.73 22.71
CA GLU A 3 43.11 -50.99 21.72
C GLU A 3 41.72 -51.61 21.50
N ALA A 4 40.87 -50.79 20.87
CA ALA A 4 39.72 -51.13 20.02
C ALA A 4 38.33 -51.08 20.69
N GLY A 5 37.63 -49.97 20.43
CA GLY A 5 36.23 -49.81 20.80
C GLY A 5 35.55 -48.51 20.35
N LYS A 6 35.71 -48.15 19.06
CA LYS A 6 34.75 -47.41 18.20
C LYS A 6 33.87 -46.28 18.82
N ARG A 7 34.12 -45.06 18.29
CA ARG A 7 33.16 -44.09 17.74
C ARG A 7 31.76 -44.05 18.38
N LEU A 8 31.41 -42.91 18.98
CA LEU A 8 30.18 -42.12 18.74
C LEU A 8 30.12 -40.99 19.78
N GLY A 9 29.85 -39.76 19.32
CA GLY A 9 29.43 -38.66 20.19
C GLY A 9 30.38 -37.47 20.30
N HIS A 10 30.60 -36.74 19.21
CA HIS A 10 30.95 -35.31 19.28
C HIS A 10 30.27 -34.56 18.13
N GLN A 11 28.97 -34.31 18.30
CA GLN A 11 28.25 -33.22 17.65
C GLN A 11 27.18 -32.75 18.64
N ALA A 12 27.48 -31.69 19.37
CA ALA A 12 26.52 -30.81 20.00
C ALA A 12 27.28 -29.59 20.53
N GLU A 13 26.61 -28.44 20.50
CA GLU A 13 27.07 -27.11 20.93
C GLU A 13 27.95 -26.36 19.93
N GLU A 14 27.40 -26.11 18.75
CA GLU A 14 27.58 -24.79 18.13
C GLU A 14 26.32 -23.98 18.42
N ALA A 15 26.34 -23.29 19.57
CA ALA A 15 25.29 -22.34 19.92
C ALA A 15 25.25 -21.25 18.85
N ALA A 16 24.06 -21.05 18.27
CA ALA A 16 23.79 -20.02 17.28
C ALA A 16 24.26 -18.66 17.81
N LYS A 17 25.29 -18.10 17.18
CA LYS A 17 25.74 -16.73 17.42
C LYS A 17 24.59 -15.78 17.05
N PRO A 18 24.38 -14.69 17.81
CA PRO A 18 23.38 -13.70 17.47
C PRO A 18 23.67 -13.14 16.06
N VAL A 19 22.61 -12.98 15.26
CA VAL A 19 22.65 -12.35 13.94
C VAL A 19 22.95 -10.85 14.12
N SER A 20 24.21 -10.54 14.44
CA SER A 20 24.73 -9.18 14.54
C SER A 20 25.87 -9.02 13.55
N ALA A 21 25.52 -8.76 12.29
CA ALA A 21 26.34 -8.03 11.32
C ALA A 21 25.63 -7.98 9.96
N PHE A 22 24.51 -7.26 9.86
CA PHE A 22 24.24 -6.56 8.61
C PHE A 22 25.38 -5.55 8.47
N ASN A 23 26.27 -5.82 7.52
CA ASN A 23 27.44 -5.02 7.24
C ASN A 23 26.97 -3.63 6.78
N ARG A 24 26.88 -2.68 7.72
CA ARG A 24 26.57 -1.27 7.48
C ARG A 24 27.79 -0.60 6.83
N SER A 25 28.09 -0.95 5.58
CA SER A 25 29.03 -0.20 4.76
C SER A 25 28.27 0.69 3.77
N GLU A 26 28.53 1.98 3.89
CA GLU A 26 28.00 3.13 3.15
C GLU A 26 26.61 3.62 3.58
N LYS A 27 26.59 4.91 3.97
CA LYS A 27 25.41 5.67 4.36
C LYS A 27 24.33 5.59 3.26
N GLU A 28 23.38 4.69 3.42
CA GLU A 28 22.12 4.78 2.68
C GLU A 28 21.35 5.98 3.23
N HIS A 29 21.17 7.02 2.41
CA HIS A 29 20.68 8.31 2.90
C HIS A 29 19.23 8.29 3.41
N TYR A 30 18.45 7.23 3.12
CA TYR A 30 17.01 7.17 3.43
C TYR A 30 16.52 5.88 4.10
N GLY A 31 17.32 4.81 4.20
CA GLY A 31 16.92 3.56 4.89
C GLY A 31 15.68 2.87 4.30
N ALA A 32 15.55 2.83 2.97
CA ALA A 32 14.36 2.31 2.30
C ALA A 32 14.40 0.78 2.08
N PHE A 33 15.59 0.21 1.90
CA PHE A 33 15.78 -1.19 1.54
C PHE A 33 16.00 -2.07 2.78
N VAL A 34 15.52 -3.31 2.72
CA VAL A 34 15.95 -4.37 3.64
C VAL A 34 17.07 -5.21 3.02
N ASP A 35 16.97 -5.49 1.72
CA ASP A 35 18.03 -6.14 0.96
C ASP A 35 18.11 -5.57 -0.47
N ARG A 36 19.21 -4.88 -0.78
CA ARG A 36 19.50 -4.32 -2.11
C ARG A 36 20.12 -5.32 -3.08
N HIS A 37 20.58 -6.47 -2.58
CA HIS A 37 21.25 -7.49 -3.38
C HIS A 37 20.25 -8.46 -4.04
N VAL A 38 18.98 -8.40 -3.65
CA VAL A 38 17.90 -9.10 -4.35
C VAL A 38 17.61 -8.38 -5.66
N GLU A 39 18.29 -8.82 -6.72
CA GLU A 39 18.13 -8.29 -8.07
C GLU A 39 17.63 -9.38 -9.03
N LEU A 40 16.67 -9.02 -9.87
CA LEU A 40 16.22 -9.87 -10.97
C LEU A 40 16.34 -9.09 -12.28
N SER A 41 16.99 -9.71 -13.26
CA SER A 41 17.09 -9.13 -14.60
C SER A 41 15.77 -9.29 -15.36
N PRO A 42 15.47 -8.38 -16.31
CA PRO A 42 14.33 -8.54 -17.20
C PRO A 42 14.38 -9.91 -17.90
N THR A 43 13.20 -10.54 -18.06
CA THR A 43 13.05 -11.82 -18.76
C THR A 43 12.47 -11.64 -20.17
N GLY A 44 12.02 -10.43 -20.49
CA GLY A 44 11.52 -10.03 -21.80
C GLY A 44 11.77 -8.55 -22.07
N SER A 45 11.06 -8.02 -23.05
CA SER A 45 11.08 -6.62 -23.44
C SER A 45 9.65 -6.11 -23.59
N GLY A 46 9.42 -4.83 -23.31
CA GLY A 46 8.09 -4.26 -23.48
C GLY A 46 7.95 -2.85 -22.91
N PRO A 47 6.75 -2.49 -22.42
CA PRO A 47 6.46 -1.12 -22.02
C PRO A 47 7.29 -0.66 -20.82
N LEU A 48 8.07 -1.51 -20.14
CA LEU A 48 8.91 -1.15 -18.99
C LEU A 48 10.41 -1.23 -19.29
N ASP A 49 10.81 -1.36 -20.56
CA ASP A 49 12.21 -1.37 -20.96
C ASP A 49 12.99 -0.18 -20.39
N GLY A 50 14.16 -0.50 -19.81
CA GLY A 50 15.07 0.46 -19.20
C GLY A 50 14.65 0.96 -17.81
N LEU A 51 13.48 0.54 -17.30
CA LEU A 51 13.01 0.94 -15.98
C LEU A 51 13.45 -0.04 -14.89
N THR A 52 13.63 0.52 -13.70
CA THR A 52 14.00 -0.17 -12.47
C THR A 52 12.88 -0.09 -11.45
N PHE A 53 12.71 -1.13 -10.66
CA PHE A 53 11.74 -1.12 -9.58
C PHE A 53 12.23 -1.79 -8.32
N ALA A 54 11.67 -1.35 -7.18
CA ALA A 54 11.83 -2.02 -5.91
C ALA A 54 10.51 -2.66 -5.48
N VAL A 55 10.55 -3.72 -4.69
CA VAL A 55 9.35 -4.40 -4.20
C VAL A 55 9.32 -4.42 -2.68
N LYS A 56 8.14 -4.28 -2.09
CA LYS A 56 7.93 -4.47 -0.64
C LYS A 56 8.35 -5.88 -0.22
N ASP A 57 8.94 -6.02 0.96
CA ASP A 57 9.44 -7.30 1.51
C ASP A 57 8.31 -8.23 2.02
N VAL A 58 7.36 -8.52 1.14
CA VAL A 58 6.17 -9.36 1.36
C VAL A 58 5.82 -10.20 0.13
N PHE A 59 6.61 -10.10 -0.93
CA PHE A 59 6.41 -10.79 -2.20
C PHE A 59 7.41 -11.92 -2.32
N ASP A 60 6.90 -13.09 -2.66
CA ASP A 60 7.70 -14.25 -2.99
C ASP A 60 8.67 -13.92 -4.13
N ILE A 61 9.95 -14.18 -3.87
CA ILE A 61 11.03 -14.14 -4.84
C ILE A 61 11.76 -15.47 -4.70
N GLN A 62 11.96 -16.18 -5.80
CA GLN A 62 12.54 -17.51 -5.77
C GLN A 62 13.89 -17.52 -5.01
N GLY A 63 13.98 -18.36 -3.98
CA GLY A 63 15.18 -18.52 -3.16
C GLY A 63 15.38 -17.43 -2.08
N VAL A 64 14.44 -16.50 -1.91
CA VAL A 64 14.49 -15.44 -0.90
C VAL A 64 13.39 -15.68 0.14
N ILE A 65 13.66 -15.36 1.41
CA ILE A 65 12.64 -15.35 2.47
C ILE A 65 12.12 -13.92 2.60
N SER A 66 10.83 -13.70 2.36
CA SER A 66 10.18 -12.41 2.66
C SER A 66 10.06 -12.21 4.16
N GLY A 67 10.57 -11.09 4.68
CA GLY A 67 10.66 -10.83 6.11
C GLY A 67 9.40 -10.25 6.75
N ALA A 68 8.45 -9.72 5.98
CA ALA A 68 7.22 -9.08 6.46
C ALA A 68 7.45 -8.04 7.57
N GLY A 69 8.64 -7.42 7.60
CA GLY A 69 9.01 -6.46 8.64
C GLY A 69 9.07 -7.05 10.06
N ASN A 70 9.18 -8.37 10.24
CA ASN A 70 9.29 -9.04 11.54
C ASN A 70 10.43 -10.08 11.55
N PRO A 71 11.44 -9.97 12.44
CA PRO A 71 12.55 -10.91 12.50
C PRO A 71 12.17 -12.36 12.84
N ASP A 72 11.14 -12.57 13.65
CA ASP A 72 10.66 -13.92 13.97
C ASP A 72 9.96 -14.55 12.76
N TRP A 73 9.21 -13.77 11.98
CA TRP A 73 8.66 -14.22 10.71
C TRP A 73 9.78 -14.69 9.77
N LEU A 74 10.81 -13.85 9.58
CA LEU A 74 11.97 -14.19 8.76
C LEU A 74 12.68 -15.47 9.23
N ARG A 75 12.80 -15.67 10.55
CA ARG A 75 13.46 -16.85 11.15
C ARG A 75 12.67 -18.15 10.98
N THR A 76 11.34 -18.08 10.94
CA THR A 76 10.47 -19.27 10.98
C THR A 76 9.91 -19.67 9.62
N HIS A 77 10.25 -18.95 8.54
CA HIS A 77 9.77 -19.23 7.20
C HIS A 77 10.94 -19.64 6.28
N GLU A 78 10.61 -20.49 5.32
CA GLU A 78 11.56 -21.00 4.33
C GLU A 78 11.62 -20.10 3.10
N PRO A 79 12.70 -20.15 2.31
CA PRO A 79 12.79 -19.40 1.06
C PRO A 79 11.67 -19.77 0.09
N SER A 80 11.14 -18.77 -0.63
CA SER A 80 10.04 -19.00 -1.56
C SER A 80 10.48 -19.88 -2.73
N ALA A 81 9.64 -20.84 -3.12
CA ALA A 81 9.94 -21.79 -4.20
C ALA A 81 9.83 -21.17 -5.61
N ARG A 82 9.16 -20.02 -5.73
CA ARG A 82 8.89 -19.31 -6.99
C ARG A 82 8.85 -17.81 -6.75
N THR A 83 8.87 -17.06 -7.83
CA THR A 83 8.65 -15.61 -7.81
C THR A 83 7.15 -15.32 -8.00
N ALA A 84 6.62 -14.30 -7.33
CA ALA A 84 5.21 -13.94 -7.42
C ALA A 84 4.84 -13.54 -8.87
N PRO A 85 3.69 -13.98 -9.42
CA PRO A 85 3.32 -13.72 -10.81
C PRO A 85 3.29 -12.25 -11.20
N ALA A 86 2.91 -11.35 -10.28
CA ALA A 86 2.94 -9.91 -10.52
C ALA A 86 4.37 -9.41 -10.80
N LEU A 87 5.39 -9.96 -10.14
CA LEU A 87 6.78 -9.60 -10.40
C LEU A 87 7.28 -10.21 -11.71
N GLU A 88 6.90 -11.45 -12.01
CA GLU A 88 7.23 -12.10 -13.28
C GLU A 88 6.69 -11.32 -14.48
N GLN A 89 5.47 -10.77 -14.39
CA GLN A 89 4.89 -9.90 -15.42
C GLN A 89 5.71 -8.62 -15.63
N LEU A 90 6.16 -7.98 -14.55
CA LEU A 90 6.99 -6.77 -14.65
C LEU A 90 8.36 -7.06 -15.29
N LEU A 91 8.99 -8.18 -14.92
CA LEU A 91 10.26 -8.63 -15.51
C LEU A 91 10.09 -8.98 -16.99
N ALA A 92 8.98 -9.63 -17.35
CA ALA A 92 8.65 -9.96 -18.74
C ALA A 92 8.38 -8.70 -19.58
N ALA A 93 7.81 -7.65 -18.96
CA ALA A 93 7.56 -6.36 -19.59
C ALA A 93 8.81 -5.47 -19.71
N GLY A 94 9.99 -5.94 -19.29
CA GLY A 94 11.28 -5.25 -19.48
C GLY A 94 11.85 -4.56 -18.24
N ALA A 95 11.16 -4.59 -17.10
CA ALA A 95 11.63 -3.94 -15.87
C ALA A 95 12.70 -4.78 -15.16
N ARG A 96 13.62 -4.11 -14.45
CA ARG A 96 14.62 -4.76 -13.59
C ARG A 96 14.25 -4.58 -12.11
N LEU A 97 14.22 -5.66 -11.33
CA LEU A 97 14.09 -5.57 -9.88
C LEU A 97 15.42 -5.15 -9.25
N GLN A 98 15.37 -4.15 -8.37
CA GLN A 98 16.47 -3.64 -7.57
C GLN A 98 16.04 -3.58 -6.10
N GLY A 99 16.16 -4.71 -5.42
CA GLY A 99 16.03 -4.81 -3.97
C GLY A 99 14.61 -4.94 -3.43
N THR A 100 14.55 -5.45 -2.20
CA THR A 100 13.36 -5.52 -1.37
C THR A 100 13.35 -4.36 -0.36
N THR A 101 12.16 -3.84 -0.07
CA THR A 101 11.96 -2.61 0.68
C THR A 101 11.25 -2.81 2.00
N GLN A 102 11.56 -1.96 2.96
CA GLN A 102 10.96 -2.00 4.30
C GLN A 102 9.43 -1.93 4.25
N THR A 103 8.82 -2.63 5.19
CA THR A 103 7.38 -2.59 5.46
C THR A 103 7.12 -2.35 6.93
N ASP A 104 5.93 -1.81 7.25
CA ASP A 104 5.39 -1.95 8.60
C ASP A 104 5.32 -3.44 8.96
N GLU A 105 5.55 -3.73 10.23
CA GLU A 105 5.54 -5.07 10.80
C GLU A 105 4.22 -5.80 10.49
N LEU A 106 4.33 -6.95 9.83
CA LEU A 106 3.23 -7.76 9.31
C LEU A 106 2.19 -6.94 8.56
N MET A 107 2.62 -5.85 7.90
CA MET A 107 1.80 -4.91 7.15
C MET A 107 0.72 -4.20 7.98
N TYR A 108 0.65 -4.40 9.30
CA TYR A 108 -0.51 -4.05 10.12
C TYR A 108 -0.42 -2.62 10.74
N SER A 109 -0.05 -1.65 9.90
CA SER A 109 -0.01 -0.23 10.25
C SER A 109 -0.13 0.65 8.99
N LEU A 110 -0.17 1.96 9.20
CA LEU A 110 -0.20 2.98 8.14
C LEU A 110 0.91 4.03 8.34
N ASN A 111 1.84 3.81 9.26
CA ASN A 111 2.77 4.85 9.68
C ASN A 111 4.09 4.77 8.92
N GLY A 112 4.58 3.58 8.58
CA GLY A 112 5.95 3.40 8.10
C GLY A 112 6.98 3.33 9.23
N GLU A 113 6.55 3.02 10.45
CA GLU A 113 7.41 2.87 11.63
C GLU A 113 7.54 1.39 11.97
N ASN A 114 8.77 0.88 12.02
CA ASN A 114 9.07 -0.50 12.37
C ASN A 114 10.06 -0.57 13.55
N ALA A 115 9.70 -1.30 14.61
CA ALA A 115 10.51 -1.38 15.83
C ALA A 115 11.88 -2.07 15.62
N TYR A 116 12.01 -2.92 14.60
CA TYR A 116 13.21 -3.71 14.32
C TYR A 116 14.08 -3.06 13.25
N TYR A 117 13.46 -2.57 12.19
CA TYR A 117 14.14 -2.05 11.01
C TYR A 117 14.25 -0.51 10.98
N GLY A 118 13.56 0.17 11.91
CA GLY A 118 13.51 1.62 11.99
C GLY A 118 12.42 2.25 11.11
N THR A 119 12.62 3.50 10.74
CA THR A 119 11.70 4.25 9.88
C THR A 119 12.48 4.80 8.68
N PRO A 120 12.07 4.46 7.44
CA PRO A 120 12.61 5.09 6.25
C PRO A 120 12.41 6.61 6.30
N VAL A 121 13.44 7.38 5.94
CA VAL A 121 13.40 8.85 5.95
C VAL A 121 12.60 9.33 4.75
N ASN A 122 11.50 10.04 5.01
CA ASN A 122 10.68 10.64 3.96
C ASN A 122 11.45 11.81 3.27
N PRO A 123 11.84 11.69 1.98
CA PRO A 123 12.60 12.73 1.30
C PRO A 123 11.78 13.98 0.99
N ALA A 124 10.46 13.84 0.83
CA ALA A 124 9.54 14.94 0.54
C ALA A 124 9.08 15.69 1.80
N ALA A 125 9.29 15.10 2.97
CA ALA A 125 8.88 15.66 4.25
C ALA A 125 9.82 15.23 5.39
N PRO A 126 11.08 15.74 5.44
CA PRO A 126 12.04 15.35 6.48
C PRO A 126 11.48 15.56 7.90
N GLY A 127 11.73 14.59 8.79
CA GLY A 127 11.23 14.60 10.18
C GLY A 127 9.75 14.19 10.31
N ARG A 128 9.10 13.77 9.23
CA ARG A 128 7.74 13.20 9.22
C ARG A 128 7.79 11.74 8.78
N ILE A 129 6.74 11.00 9.14
CA ILE A 129 6.63 9.60 8.76
C ILE A 129 6.44 9.46 7.24
N PRO A 130 6.96 8.40 6.60
CA PRO A 130 6.72 8.17 5.18
C PRO A 130 5.30 7.66 4.89
N GLY A 131 4.57 7.21 5.92
CA GLY A 131 3.35 6.44 5.75
C GLY A 131 3.66 4.97 5.51
N GLY A 132 2.63 4.13 5.57
CA GLY A 132 2.81 2.68 5.47
C GLY A 132 1.54 1.94 5.06
N SER A 133 1.59 0.61 4.93
CA SER A 133 2.73 -0.23 5.28
C SER A 133 3.82 -0.34 4.22
N SER A 134 3.63 0.16 3.00
CA SER A 134 4.65 0.12 1.92
C SER A 134 5.66 1.28 2.02
N SER A 135 6.22 1.49 3.21
CA SER A 135 7.04 2.66 3.57
C SER A 135 8.36 2.73 2.79
N GLY A 136 9.11 1.63 2.76
CA GLY A 136 10.36 1.54 2.02
C GLY A 136 10.14 1.70 0.52
N SER A 137 9.07 1.11 -0.02
CA SER A 137 8.70 1.23 -1.43
C SER A 137 8.45 2.70 -1.82
N ALA A 138 7.69 3.43 -1.01
CA ALA A 138 7.44 4.85 -1.25
C ALA A 138 8.72 5.69 -1.11
N VAL A 139 9.55 5.45 -0.10
CA VAL A 139 10.80 6.19 0.06
C VAL A 139 11.79 5.90 -1.07
N ALA A 140 11.93 4.65 -1.51
CA ALA A 140 12.80 4.28 -2.62
C ALA A 140 12.39 4.98 -3.92
N ALA A 141 11.09 4.96 -4.24
CA ALA A 141 10.54 5.64 -5.39
C ALA A 141 10.68 7.16 -5.26
N ALA A 142 10.35 7.77 -4.11
CA ALA A 142 10.44 9.21 -3.92
C ALA A 142 11.88 9.74 -3.98
N ALA A 143 12.83 9.01 -3.39
CA ALA A 143 14.26 9.35 -3.36
C ALA A 143 15.00 9.08 -4.68
N GLY A 144 14.34 8.48 -5.67
CA GLY A 144 14.91 8.26 -7.01
C GLY A 144 15.93 7.16 -7.06
N ARG A 145 15.76 6.19 -6.16
CA ARG A 145 16.55 4.96 -6.18
C ARG A 145 16.04 3.97 -7.23
N VAL A 146 14.76 4.06 -7.57
CA VAL A 146 14.09 3.29 -8.62
C VAL A 146 13.07 4.17 -9.34
N ASP A 147 12.64 3.76 -10.54
CA ASP A 147 11.66 4.47 -11.36
C ASP A 147 10.23 4.29 -10.85
N PHE A 148 9.93 3.10 -10.32
CA PHE A 148 8.68 2.81 -9.62
C PHE A 148 8.90 1.80 -8.49
N ALA A 149 7.93 1.68 -7.59
CA ALA A 149 7.98 0.66 -6.54
C ALA A 149 6.63 -0.04 -6.38
N VAL A 150 6.68 -1.32 -6.06
CA VAL A 150 5.52 -2.20 -5.88
C VAL A 150 5.32 -2.45 -4.40
N GLY A 151 4.06 -2.36 -3.96
CA GLY A 151 3.66 -2.63 -2.59
C GLY A 151 2.28 -3.26 -2.52
N THR A 152 1.70 -3.26 -1.33
CA THR A 152 0.35 -3.78 -1.10
C THR A 152 -0.53 -2.71 -0.51
N ASP A 153 -1.81 -2.68 -0.89
CA ASP A 153 -2.82 -1.78 -0.34
C ASP A 153 -4.01 -2.59 0.19
N THR A 154 -4.18 -2.59 1.51
CA THR A 154 -5.34 -3.19 2.20
C THR A 154 -6.26 -2.09 2.72
N GLY A 155 -5.69 -1.19 3.53
CA GLY A 155 -6.39 -0.05 4.12
C GLY A 155 -5.78 1.30 3.72
N GLY A 156 -5.08 1.37 2.58
CA GLY A 156 -4.36 2.58 2.13
C GLY A 156 -2.85 2.44 2.00
N SER A 157 -2.32 1.23 2.09
CA SER A 157 -0.88 1.00 2.23
C SER A 157 -0.02 1.27 0.99
N VAL A 158 -0.62 1.68 -0.13
CA VAL A 158 0.06 2.32 -1.26
C VAL A 158 -0.31 3.79 -1.35
N ARG A 159 -1.60 4.10 -1.18
CA ARG A 159 -2.14 5.46 -1.35
C ARG A 159 -1.66 6.46 -0.30
N ILE A 160 -1.63 6.05 0.97
CA ILE A 160 -1.20 6.89 2.09
C ILE A 160 0.30 7.23 2.00
N PRO A 161 1.22 6.26 1.86
CA PRO A 161 2.61 6.62 1.69
C PRO A 161 2.88 7.36 0.37
N SER A 162 2.06 7.15 -0.66
CA SER A 162 2.11 8.01 -1.86
C SER A 162 1.78 9.45 -1.55
N ALA A 163 0.66 9.73 -0.87
CA ALA A 163 0.30 11.10 -0.48
C ALA A 163 1.38 11.77 0.38
N TYR A 164 1.98 11.04 1.31
CA TYR A 164 2.98 11.56 2.25
C TYR A 164 4.38 11.72 1.68
N CYS A 165 4.77 10.86 0.74
CA CYS A 165 6.05 10.98 0.02
C CYS A 165 5.89 11.76 -1.29
N GLY A 166 4.70 12.33 -1.51
CA GLY A 166 4.35 13.11 -2.68
C GLY A 166 4.39 12.34 -3.98
N LEU A 167 4.12 11.02 -4.01
CA LEU A 167 4.08 10.14 -5.18
C LEU A 167 2.71 10.08 -5.85
N TYR A 168 2.72 9.73 -7.13
CA TYR A 168 1.54 9.08 -7.70
C TYR A 168 1.49 7.65 -7.18
N GLY A 169 0.32 7.21 -6.75
CA GLY A 169 0.10 5.87 -6.23
C GLY A 169 -1.15 5.25 -6.82
N PHE A 170 -1.14 3.95 -7.06
CA PHE A 170 -2.28 3.25 -7.61
C PHE A 170 -2.64 2.01 -6.79
N ARG A 171 -3.90 1.96 -6.37
CA ARG A 171 -4.59 0.77 -5.89
C ARG A 171 -5.46 0.27 -7.05
N PRO A 172 -5.28 -0.95 -7.57
CA PRO A 172 -6.18 -1.48 -8.59
C PRO A 172 -7.52 -1.94 -7.98
N THR A 173 -8.47 -2.24 -8.86
CA THR A 173 -9.65 -3.06 -8.55
C THR A 173 -9.19 -4.33 -7.84
N HIS A 174 -9.93 -4.73 -6.80
CA HIS A 174 -9.60 -5.95 -6.06
C HIS A 174 -9.61 -7.17 -6.99
N GLY A 175 -8.51 -7.91 -7.00
CA GLY A 175 -8.32 -9.08 -7.86
C GLY A 175 -7.87 -8.80 -9.31
N ALA A 176 -7.72 -7.54 -9.73
CA ALA A 176 -7.29 -7.22 -11.10
C ALA A 176 -5.81 -7.54 -11.36
N VAL A 177 -4.97 -7.50 -10.32
CA VAL A 177 -3.59 -7.98 -10.33
C VAL A 177 -3.50 -9.15 -9.35
N SER A 178 -2.86 -10.25 -9.76
CA SER A 178 -2.71 -11.43 -8.91
C SER A 178 -1.95 -11.09 -7.63
N ALA A 179 -2.53 -11.44 -6.48
CA ALA A 179 -1.88 -11.39 -5.17
C ALA A 179 -1.27 -12.76 -4.77
N GLU A 180 -1.18 -13.71 -5.71
CA GLU A 180 -0.48 -14.96 -5.48
C GLU A 180 1.01 -14.71 -5.17
N GLY A 181 1.53 -15.39 -4.15
CA GLY A 181 2.88 -15.17 -3.67
C GLY A 181 3.06 -13.86 -2.89
N VAL A 182 1.98 -13.25 -2.42
CA VAL A 182 2.04 -12.12 -1.47
C VAL A 182 1.66 -12.65 -0.08
N ILE A 183 2.43 -12.30 0.95
CA ILE A 183 2.04 -12.58 2.34
C ILE A 183 0.73 -11.83 2.61
N PRO A 184 -0.39 -12.55 2.87
CA PRO A 184 -1.69 -11.91 3.01
C PRO A 184 -1.78 -11.16 4.33
N LEU A 185 -2.49 -10.03 4.33
CA LEU A 185 -2.93 -9.35 5.55
C LEU A 185 -4.42 -9.61 5.77
N ALA A 186 -5.24 -9.19 4.80
CA ALA A 186 -6.67 -9.42 4.76
C ALA A 186 -7.09 -9.60 3.29
N ALA A 187 -7.03 -10.84 2.82
CA ALA A 187 -7.12 -11.21 1.41
C ALA A 187 -8.35 -10.62 0.68
N SER A 188 -9.49 -10.40 1.37
CA SER A 188 -10.67 -9.80 0.74
C SER A 188 -10.56 -8.28 0.50
N PHE A 189 -9.47 -7.65 0.94
CA PHE A 189 -9.16 -6.22 0.79
C PHE A 189 -7.81 -5.98 0.10
N ASP A 190 -6.88 -6.93 0.22
CA ASP A 190 -5.51 -6.84 -0.28
C ASP A 190 -5.45 -6.66 -1.80
N THR A 191 -4.60 -5.74 -2.23
CA THR A 191 -4.31 -5.49 -3.65
C THR A 191 -2.81 -5.27 -3.83
N VAL A 192 -2.28 -5.69 -4.99
CA VAL A 192 -0.92 -5.36 -5.43
C VAL A 192 -0.98 -4.00 -6.11
N GLY A 193 -0.40 -2.98 -5.47
CA GLY A 193 -0.39 -1.61 -5.99
C GLY A 193 1.02 -1.11 -6.23
N TRP A 194 1.14 0.03 -6.91
CA TRP A 194 2.44 0.58 -7.28
C TRP A 194 2.47 2.11 -7.18
N MET A 195 3.68 2.65 -7.16
CA MET A 195 3.95 4.06 -6.94
C MET A 195 5.07 4.54 -7.86
N SER A 196 4.98 5.78 -8.34
CA SER A 196 6.06 6.42 -9.09
C SER A 196 6.05 7.93 -8.90
N ARG A 197 7.20 8.56 -9.20
CA ARG A 197 7.26 10.01 -9.35
C ARG A 197 6.56 10.51 -10.60
N ASP A 198 6.49 9.67 -11.62
CA ASP A 198 6.01 10.00 -12.96
C ASP A 198 4.71 9.23 -13.23
N VAL A 199 3.65 9.98 -13.55
CA VAL A 199 2.35 9.41 -13.90
C VAL A 199 2.39 8.58 -15.19
N SER A 200 3.30 8.90 -16.12
CA SER A 200 3.56 8.11 -17.33
C SER A 200 4.12 6.73 -16.97
N VAL A 201 5.08 6.68 -16.04
CA VAL A 201 5.61 5.41 -15.52
C VAL A 201 4.52 4.63 -14.77
N LEU A 202 3.75 5.29 -13.91
CA LEU A 202 2.61 4.68 -13.21
C LEU A 202 1.64 4.01 -14.19
N ARG A 203 1.31 4.69 -15.28
CA ARG A 203 0.45 4.19 -16.36
C ARG A 203 1.07 3.01 -17.10
N ARG A 204 2.35 3.08 -17.48
CA ARG A 204 3.07 1.98 -18.16
C ARG A 204 3.10 0.71 -17.31
N VAL A 205 3.26 0.84 -15.99
CA VAL A 205 3.17 -0.29 -15.05
C VAL A 205 1.77 -0.90 -15.05
N GLY A 206 0.74 -0.05 -15.09
CA GLY A 206 -0.64 -0.51 -15.29
C GLY A 206 -0.81 -1.31 -16.59
N GLN A 207 -0.29 -0.81 -17.71
CA GLN A 207 -0.35 -1.52 -18.99
C GLN A 207 0.27 -2.91 -18.91
N ALA A 208 1.40 -3.06 -18.20
CA ALA A 208 2.05 -4.35 -18.00
C ALA A 208 1.25 -5.32 -17.12
N LEU A 209 0.63 -4.82 -16.04
CA LEU A 209 -0.07 -5.66 -15.05
C LEU A 209 -1.55 -5.92 -15.36
N LEU A 210 -2.18 -5.06 -16.16
CA LEU A 210 -3.62 -5.07 -16.43
C LEU A 210 -3.98 -5.23 -17.90
N GLY A 211 -3.03 -5.05 -18.82
CA GLY A 211 -3.26 -4.96 -20.27
C GLY A 211 -4.08 -6.11 -20.87
N ASP A 212 -3.85 -7.33 -20.39
CA ASP A 212 -4.55 -8.52 -20.86
C ASP A 212 -6.02 -8.59 -20.40
N ASN A 213 -6.37 -7.89 -19.32
CA ASN A 213 -7.70 -7.93 -18.71
C ASN A 213 -8.67 -6.93 -19.38
N GLU A 214 -8.23 -5.72 -19.72
CA GLU A 214 -9.09 -4.68 -20.32
C GLU A 214 -9.20 -4.75 -21.85
N ALA A 215 -8.26 -5.40 -22.55
CA ALA A 215 -8.44 -5.66 -23.99
C ALA A 215 -9.69 -6.51 -24.31
N ARG A 216 -10.31 -7.12 -23.28
CA ARG A 216 -11.52 -7.94 -23.37
C ARG A 216 -12.82 -7.15 -23.13
N SER A 217 -12.75 -5.88 -22.71
CA SER A 217 -13.91 -5.08 -22.30
C SER A 217 -14.28 -3.98 -23.30
N GLY A 218 -14.74 -4.35 -24.51
CA GLY A 218 -15.50 -3.48 -25.42
C GLY A 218 -14.91 -2.10 -25.79
N GLU A 219 -15.74 -1.21 -26.33
CA GLU A 219 -15.38 0.20 -26.53
C GLU A 219 -15.38 0.94 -25.18
N ALA A 220 -14.23 1.49 -24.80
CA ALA A 220 -14.08 2.24 -23.57
C ALA A 220 -14.93 3.52 -23.57
N GLN A 221 -15.87 3.62 -22.62
CA GLN A 221 -16.65 4.85 -22.41
C GLN A 221 -15.78 5.93 -21.73
N PRO A 222 -15.92 7.21 -22.07
CA PRO A 222 -15.24 8.28 -21.34
C PRO A 222 -15.83 8.45 -19.93
N PHE A 223 -15.00 8.92 -18.98
CA PHE A 223 -15.55 9.39 -17.70
C PHE A 223 -16.25 10.74 -17.91
N VAL A 224 -17.54 10.80 -17.60
CA VAL A 224 -18.37 11.98 -17.85
C VAL A 224 -19.08 12.51 -16.60
N ARG A 225 -19.17 11.70 -15.54
CA ARG A 225 -19.76 12.06 -14.25
C ARG A 225 -18.66 12.19 -13.20
N PHE A 226 -18.63 13.30 -12.46
CA PHE A 226 -17.61 13.56 -11.45
C PHE A 226 -18.28 13.90 -10.13
N PHE A 227 -17.84 13.24 -9.06
CA PHE A 227 -18.44 13.35 -7.74
C PHE A 227 -17.41 13.84 -6.73
N ALA A 228 -17.84 14.65 -5.78
CA ALA A 228 -17.09 14.99 -4.58
C ALA A 228 -17.88 14.54 -3.35
N ALA A 229 -17.28 13.68 -2.52
CA ALA A 229 -17.93 13.21 -1.31
C ALA A 229 -17.85 14.25 -0.20
N ASP A 230 -18.99 14.85 0.18
CA ASP A 230 -19.01 15.97 1.12
C ASP A 230 -18.37 15.62 2.46
N GLU A 231 -18.65 14.41 2.98
CA GLU A 231 -18.09 13.91 4.23
C GLU A 231 -16.57 13.73 4.15
N ALA A 232 -16.06 13.26 3.01
CA ALA A 232 -14.62 13.10 2.80
C ALA A 232 -13.91 14.45 2.69
N TRP A 233 -14.51 15.41 1.99
CA TRP A 233 -13.97 16.78 1.86
C TRP A 233 -14.03 17.58 3.16
N ALA A 234 -14.85 17.18 4.13
CA ALA A 234 -14.90 17.79 5.46
C ALA A 234 -13.72 17.39 6.37
N LEU A 235 -13.03 16.27 6.10
CA LEU A 235 -12.00 15.72 6.98
C LEU A 235 -10.67 16.52 7.03
N PRO A 236 -10.16 17.07 5.90
CA PRO A 236 -8.99 17.93 5.93
C PRO A 236 -9.23 19.25 6.65
N GLU A 237 -8.14 19.88 7.10
CA GLU A 237 -8.16 21.27 7.52
C GLU A 237 -8.55 22.20 6.36
N GLU A 238 -9.11 23.37 6.67
CA GLU A 238 -9.60 24.31 5.66
C GLU A 238 -8.53 24.69 4.63
N SER A 239 -7.30 24.93 5.07
CA SER A 239 -6.20 25.31 4.17
C SER A 239 -5.86 24.20 3.15
N ASP A 240 -5.79 22.94 3.60
CA ASP A 240 -5.55 21.78 2.74
C ASP A 240 -6.74 21.50 1.83
N ARG A 241 -7.97 21.57 2.36
CA ARG A 241 -9.20 21.45 1.57
C ARG A 241 -9.24 22.49 0.45
N ALA A 242 -8.94 23.76 0.75
CA ALA A 242 -8.96 24.84 -0.23
C ALA A 242 -7.93 24.61 -1.34
N LEU A 243 -6.71 24.21 -0.99
CA LEU A 243 -5.66 23.88 -1.96
C LEU A 243 -6.05 22.71 -2.86
N LEU A 244 -6.60 21.64 -2.29
CA LEU A 244 -7.07 20.48 -3.05
C LEU A 244 -8.24 20.85 -3.99
N ARG A 245 -9.17 21.70 -3.54
CA ARG A 245 -10.26 22.23 -4.39
C ARG A 245 -9.72 23.09 -5.52
N GLN A 246 -8.73 23.96 -5.24
CA GLN A 246 -8.08 24.76 -6.28
C GLN A 246 -7.45 23.86 -7.34
N LYS A 247 -6.72 22.81 -6.93
CA LYS A 247 -6.13 21.83 -7.85
C LYS A 247 -7.20 21.10 -8.68
N LEU A 248 -8.32 20.73 -8.05
CA LEU A 248 -9.44 20.10 -8.73
C LEU A 248 -10.09 21.03 -9.78
N HIS A 249 -10.30 22.30 -9.43
CA HIS A 249 -10.86 23.31 -10.32
C HIS A 249 -9.92 23.73 -11.46
N ALA A 250 -8.61 23.53 -11.31
CA ALA A 250 -7.64 23.79 -12.38
C ALA A 250 -7.73 22.77 -13.53
N VAL A 251 -8.45 21.66 -13.35
CA VAL A 251 -8.69 20.70 -14.43
C VAL A 251 -9.85 21.21 -15.28
N GLU A 252 -9.54 21.78 -16.45
CA GLU A 252 -10.50 22.46 -17.34
C GLU A 252 -11.75 21.61 -17.62
N ASP A 253 -11.57 20.33 -17.96
CA ASP A 253 -12.66 19.38 -18.23
C ASP A 253 -13.59 19.08 -17.04
N LEU A 254 -13.21 19.45 -15.81
CA LEU A 254 -14.01 19.22 -14.59
C LEU A 254 -14.68 20.49 -14.08
N THR A 255 -14.28 21.65 -14.60
CA THR A 255 -14.77 22.94 -14.10
C THR A 255 -16.29 23.00 -14.27
N GLY A 256 -17.01 23.11 -13.15
CA GLY A 256 -18.48 23.11 -13.14
C GLY A 256 -19.15 21.74 -13.36
N ARG A 257 -18.40 20.64 -13.42
CA ARG A 257 -18.91 19.28 -13.68
C ARG A 257 -18.82 18.34 -12.48
N VAL A 258 -18.28 18.80 -11.36
CA VAL A 258 -18.20 18.03 -10.11
C VAL A 258 -19.45 18.28 -9.26
N SER A 259 -20.21 17.23 -8.99
CA SER A 259 -21.37 17.27 -8.11
C SER A 259 -21.01 16.82 -6.69
N GLY A 260 -21.39 17.58 -5.68
CA GLY A 260 -21.36 17.13 -4.29
C GLY A 260 -22.35 15.98 -4.10
N VAL A 261 -21.92 14.91 -3.44
CA VAL A 261 -22.78 13.77 -3.11
C VAL A 261 -22.54 13.31 -1.68
N PRO A 262 -23.60 12.98 -0.92
CA PRO A 262 -23.44 12.23 0.30
C PRO A 262 -23.07 10.78 -0.05
N LEU A 263 -22.06 10.23 0.62
CA LEU A 263 -21.72 8.82 0.48
C LEU A 263 -22.46 7.93 1.47
N THR A 264 -22.75 8.45 2.66
CA THR A 264 -23.32 7.65 3.74
C THR A 264 -24.85 7.77 3.76
N ALA A 265 -25.50 6.73 4.28
CA ALA A 265 -26.93 6.79 4.56
C ALA A 265 -27.22 7.77 5.71
N GLU A 266 -28.48 8.19 5.83
CA GLU A 266 -28.90 9.02 6.97
C GLU A 266 -28.59 8.31 8.31
N GLY A 267 -27.94 9.03 9.22
CA GLY A 267 -27.50 8.49 10.52
C GLY A 267 -26.21 7.65 10.48
N GLU A 268 -25.55 7.54 9.33
CA GLU A 268 -24.29 6.82 9.14
C GLU A 268 -23.15 7.79 8.79
N SER A 269 -21.92 7.43 9.15
CA SER A 269 -20.72 8.22 8.92
C SER A 269 -19.57 7.40 8.32
N LEU A 270 -18.57 8.09 7.77
CA LEU A 270 -17.32 7.43 7.35
C LEU A 270 -16.58 6.79 8.53
N ALA A 271 -16.82 7.26 9.77
CA ALA A 271 -16.29 6.62 10.97
C ALA A 271 -16.86 5.21 11.14
N ASP A 272 -18.16 5.02 10.92
CA ASP A 272 -18.82 3.71 10.96
C ASP A 272 -18.27 2.76 9.88
N TRP A 273 -18.05 3.29 8.67
CA TRP A 273 -17.40 2.54 7.59
C TRP A 273 -15.99 2.09 7.97
N SER A 274 -15.19 2.99 8.53
CA SER A 274 -13.82 2.69 8.95
C SER A 274 -13.78 1.70 10.11
N ALA A 275 -14.75 1.74 11.02
CA ALA A 275 -14.89 0.80 12.13
C ALA A 275 -15.22 -0.61 11.61
N ALA A 276 -16.20 -0.73 10.71
CA ALA A 276 -16.54 -2.00 10.08
C ALA A 276 -15.38 -2.56 9.26
N PHE A 277 -14.69 -1.72 8.49
CA PHE A 277 -13.47 -2.10 7.77
C PHE A 277 -12.44 -2.71 8.74
N ARG A 278 -12.17 -2.05 9.87
CA ARG A 278 -11.18 -2.52 10.87
C ARG A 278 -11.55 -3.88 11.45
N ILE A 279 -12.82 -4.11 11.78
CA ILE A 279 -13.29 -5.37 12.35
C ILE A 279 -13.15 -6.50 11.33
N LEU A 280 -13.63 -6.29 10.10
CA LEU A 280 -13.54 -7.30 9.03
C LEU A 280 -12.09 -7.60 8.66
N GLN A 281 -11.24 -6.57 8.56
CA GLN A 281 -9.82 -6.72 8.33
C GLN A 281 -9.16 -7.54 9.45
N ALA A 282 -9.42 -7.19 10.71
CA ALA A 282 -8.83 -7.87 11.86
C ALA A 282 -9.21 -9.35 11.93
N LEU A 283 -10.46 -9.71 11.62
CA LEU A 283 -10.88 -11.11 11.54
C LEU A 283 -10.06 -11.91 10.53
N GLU A 284 -9.78 -11.34 9.36
CA GLU A 284 -8.93 -11.98 8.35
C GLU A 284 -7.47 -12.03 8.79
N ILE A 285 -6.95 -10.97 9.40
CA ILE A 285 -5.58 -10.94 9.96
C ILE A 285 -5.38 -12.08 10.97
N TRP A 286 -6.33 -12.28 11.89
CA TRP A 286 -6.25 -13.39 12.85
C TRP A 286 -6.30 -14.74 12.15
N LYS A 287 -7.17 -14.88 11.15
CA LYS A 287 -7.26 -16.10 10.35
C LYS A 287 -5.93 -16.43 9.65
N GLN A 288 -5.21 -15.43 9.15
CA GLN A 288 -3.94 -15.64 8.47
C GLN A 288 -2.77 -15.90 9.42
N HIS A 289 -2.62 -15.08 10.46
CA HIS A 289 -1.42 -15.09 11.30
C HIS A 289 -1.61 -15.79 12.65
N GLY A 290 -2.83 -15.96 13.13
CA GLY A 290 -3.13 -16.45 14.50
C GLY A 290 -2.44 -17.77 14.83
N ALA A 291 -2.49 -18.75 13.93
CA ALA A 291 -1.83 -20.04 14.15
C ALA A 291 -0.30 -19.95 14.25
N TRP A 292 0.33 -19.04 13.51
CA TRP A 292 1.77 -18.78 13.62
C TRP A 292 2.08 -18.05 14.93
N ILE A 293 1.28 -17.04 15.29
CA ILE A 293 1.43 -16.27 16.54
C ILE A 293 1.33 -17.17 17.77
N GLU A 294 0.34 -18.07 17.81
CA GLU A 294 0.13 -18.98 18.94
C GLU A 294 1.29 -19.98 19.09
N ARG A 295 1.83 -20.46 17.96
CA ARG A 295 2.91 -21.45 17.91
C ARG A 295 4.27 -20.84 18.23
N GLU A 296 4.64 -19.77 17.53
CA GLU A 296 5.99 -19.19 17.57
C GLU A 296 6.14 -18.12 18.65
N ARG A 297 5.03 -17.54 19.13
CA ARG A 297 4.99 -16.46 20.15
C ARG A 297 5.99 -15.33 19.82
N PRO A 298 5.87 -14.72 18.62
CA PRO A 298 6.81 -13.73 18.14
C PRO A 298 6.85 -12.51 19.04
N ALA A 299 7.99 -11.84 19.09
CA ALA A 299 8.05 -10.49 19.63
C ALA A 299 7.38 -9.52 18.66
N PHE A 300 6.59 -8.58 19.19
CA PHE A 300 5.94 -7.52 18.41
C PHE A 300 6.40 -6.14 18.87
N GLY A 301 6.50 -5.21 17.92
CA GLY A 301 6.74 -3.80 18.22
C GLY A 301 5.55 -3.13 18.92
N PRO A 302 5.78 -1.96 19.57
CA PRO A 302 4.71 -1.17 20.18
C PRO A 302 3.64 -0.77 19.15
N GLY A 303 2.37 -0.86 19.54
CA GLY A 303 1.20 -0.64 18.69
C GLY A 303 0.80 -1.86 17.86
N ILE A 304 1.73 -2.77 17.53
CA ILE A 304 1.43 -4.01 16.80
C ILE A 304 1.01 -5.10 17.78
N ALA A 305 1.69 -5.21 18.92
CA ALA A 305 1.32 -6.12 20.00
C ALA A 305 -0.13 -5.91 20.46
N GLU A 306 -0.53 -4.65 20.68
CA GLU A 306 -1.88 -4.27 21.12
C GLU A 306 -2.93 -4.58 20.05
N ARG A 307 -2.58 -4.39 18.76
CA ARG A 307 -3.46 -4.75 17.65
C ARG A 307 -3.70 -6.24 17.59
N PHE A 308 -2.66 -7.07 17.63
CA PHE A 308 -2.83 -8.53 17.63
C PHE A 308 -3.53 -9.04 18.89
N ALA A 309 -3.28 -8.43 20.05
CA ALA A 309 -4.02 -8.73 21.27
C ALA A 309 -5.52 -8.47 21.08
N TRP A 310 -5.92 -7.31 20.54
CA TRP A 310 -7.32 -7.03 20.22
C TRP A 310 -7.89 -7.98 19.16
N THR A 311 -7.17 -8.16 18.06
CA THR A 311 -7.55 -9.02 16.93
C THR A 311 -7.82 -10.46 17.38
N SER A 312 -7.05 -10.99 18.33
CA SER A 312 -7.25 -12.34 18.90
C SER A 312 -8.58 -12.52 19.65
N THR A 313 -9.22 -11.44 20.07
CA THR A 313 -10.49 -11.49 20.81
C THR A 313 -11.71 -11.55 19.91
N LEU A 314 -11.58 -11.18 18.64
CA LEU A 314 -12.70 -11.08 17.69
C LEU A 314 -13.18 -12.45 17.22
N ARG A 315 -14.48 -12.56 16.92
CA ARG A 315 -15.09 -13.78 16.37
C ARG A 315 -15.94 -13.43 15.14
N ALA A 316 -15.84 -14.26 14.11
CA ALA A 316 -16.56 -14.01 12.85
C ALA A 316 -18.08 -14.04 13.02
N ALA A 317 -18.59 -14.79 14.01
CA ALA A 317 -20.02 -14.85 14.33
C ALA A 317 -20.60 -13.51 14.78
N ASP A 318 -19.76 -12.61 15.32
CA ASP A 318 -20.19 -11.34 15.89
C ASP A 318 -20.18 -10.19 14.86
N ALA A 319 -19.60 -10.40 13.68
CA ALA A 319 -19.36 -9.35 12.68
C ALA A 319 -20.43 -9.28 11.56
N GLY A 320 -21.65 -9.73 11.86
CA GLY A 320 -22.75 -9.77 10.90
C GLY A 320 -23.16 -8.38 10.40
N ALA A 321 -23.20 -7.39 11.30
CA ALA A 321 -23.57 -6.02 10.98
C ALA A 321 -22.52 -5.33 10.09
N GLU A 322 -21.24 -5.54 10.37
CA GLU A 322 -20.12 -5.01 9.60
C GLU A 322 -20.08 -5.62 8.20
N ALA A 323 -20.33 -6.92 8.09
CA ALA A 323 -20.42 -7.61 6.81
C ALA A 323 -21.62 -7.11 5.97
N GLU A 324 -22.75 -6.82 6.60
CA GLU A 324 -23.90 -6.20 5.95
C GLU A 324 -23.60 -4.77 5.49
N LEU A 325 -22.98 -3.95 6.36
CA LEU A 325 -22.54 -2.60 6.02
C LEU A 325 -21.62 -2.64 4.80
N ARG A 326 -20.57 -3.47 4.81
CA ARG A 326 -19.66 -3.62 3.67
C ARG A 326 -20.40 -3.97 2.39
N ARG A 327 -21.36 -4.91 2.43
CA ARG A 327 -22.16 -5.28 1.24
C ARG A 327 -22.98 -4.10 0.71
N ARG A 328 -23.61 -3.32 1.60
CA ARG A 328 -24.40 -2.15 1.23
C ARG A 328 -23.52 -1.05 0.65
N VAL A 329 -22.42 -0.70 1.32
CA VAL A 329 -21.43 0.29 0.87
C VAL A 329 -20.87 -0.09 -0.50
N ARG A 330 -20.45 -1.34 -0.67
CA ARG A 330 -19.93 -1.85 -1.95
C ARG A 330 -20.94 -1.70 -3.08
N ARG A 331 -22.19 -2.12 -2.87
CA ARG A 331 -23.25 -1.95 -3.88
C ARG A 331 -23.52 -0.48 -4.20
N GLY A 332 -23.60 0.37 -3.17
CA GLY A 332 -23.86 1.80 -3.33
C GLY A 332 -22.78 2.50 -4.14
N LEU A 333 -21.51 2.30 -3.79
CA LEU A 333 -20.38 2.94 -4.50
C LEU A 333 -20.24 2.43 -5.94
N ILE A 334 -20.38 1.12 -6.17
CA ILE A 334 -20.36 0.56 -7.53
C ILE A 334 -21.51 1.13 -8.37
N SER A 335 -22.71 1.23 -7.80
CA SER A 335 -23.87 1.82 -8.49
C SER A 335 -23.68 3.31 -8.77
N LEU A 336 -23.10 4.06 -7.85
CA LEU A 336 -22.83 5.49 -8.02
C LEU A 336 -21.86 5.72 -9.17
N LEU A 337 -20.75 4.99 -9.16
CA LEU A 337 -19.65 5.17 -10.10
C LEU A 337 -19.96 4.58 -11.48
N GLY A 338 -20.59 3.40 -11.55
CA GLY A 338 -20.77 2.70 -12.83
C GLY A 338 -19.46 2.57 -13.60
N GLU A 339 -19.53 2.66 -14.93
CA GLU A 339 -18.35 2.60 -15.80
C GLU A 339 -17.82 3.99 -16.19
N ASP A 340 -18.56 5.07 -15.93
CA ASP A 340 -18.33 6.42 -16.46
C ASP A 340 -18.22 7.50 -15.37
N GLY A 341 -18.34 7.12 -14.10
CA GLY A 341 -18.25 7.99 -12.95
C GLY A 341 -16.88 7.94 -12.27
N LEU A 342 -16.42 9.10 -11.80
CA LEU A 342 -15.26 9.25 -10.93
C LEU A 342 -15.63 9.96 -9.64
N LEU A 343 -15.22 9.39 -8.51
CA LEU A 343 -15.29 10.04 -7.21
C LEU A 343 -13.93 10.64 -6.87
N VAL A 344 -13.91 11.93 -6.55
CA VAL A 344 -12.72 12.67 -6.15
C VAL A 344 -12.76 12.96 -4.66
N VAL A 345 -11.72 12.54 -3.94
CA VAL A 345 -11.59 12.71 -2.48
C VAL A 345 -10.18 13.09 -2.08
N PRO A 346 -9.97 13.79 -0.95
CA PRO A 346 -8.67 13.85 -0.31
C PRO A 346 -8.13 12.44 -0.03
N THR A 347 -6.84 12.21 -0.23
CA THR A 347 -6.22 10.88 0.02
C THR A 347 -5.95 10.67 1.50
N ALA A 348 -5.57 11.74 2.18
CA ALA A 348 -5.27 11.81 3.60
C ALA A 348 -5.81 13.15 4.14
N PRO A 349 -6.00 13.32 5.47
CA PRO A 349 -6.55 14.56 6.03
C PRO A 349 -5.58 15.76 5.96
N GLY A 350 -4.32 15.54 5.58
CA GLY A 350 -3.31 16.60 5.46
C GLY A 350 -1.93 16.03 5.16
N PRO A 351 -0.85 16.78 5.42
CA PRO A 351 0.52 16.30 5.21
C PRO A 351 0.90 15.23 6.24
N ALA A 352 1.95 14.48 5.93
CA ALA A 352 2.47 13.41 6.78
C ALA A 352 2.66 13.84 8.24
N PRO A 353 2.17 13.11 9.26
CA PRO A 353 2.42 13.41 10.66
C PRO A 353 3.91 13.48 11.02
N ARG A 354 4.26 14.26 12.05
CA ARG A 354 5.64 14.27 12.59
C ARG A 354 6.03 12.88 13.06
N LEU A 355 7.29 12.51 12.81
CA LEU A 355 7.85 11.27 13.31
C LEU A 355 7.75 11.24 14.85
N GLY A 356 7.30 10.12 15.40
CA GLY A 356 7.12 9.98 16.84
C GLY A 356 5.91 10.73 17.42
N LEU A 357 4.96 11.22 16.60
CA LEU A 357 3.67 11.70 17.11
C LEU A 357 2.93 10.54 17.81
N ARG A 358 2.42 10.79 19.01
CA ARG A 358 1.73 9.80 19.86
C ARG A 358 0.51 10.43 20.54
N GLY A 359 -0.32 9.58 21.14
CA GLY A 359 -1.46 10.02 21.95
C GLY A 359 -2.69 10.43 21.12
N PRO A 360 -3.64 11.17 21.72
CA PRO A 360 -4.94 11.46 21.11
C PRO A 360 -4.86 12.16 19.76
N GLU A 361 -3.87 13.02 19.54
CA GLU A 361 -3.66 13.70 18.27
C GLU A 361 -3.30 12.71 17.15
N ALA A 362 -2.37 11.79 17.43
CA ALA A 362 -1.99 10.74 16.49
C ALA A 362 -3.18 9.84 16.13
N GLU A 363 -3.97 9.44 17.13
CA GLU A 363 -5.15 8.59 16.93
C GLU A 363 -6.26 9.31 16.16
N ALA A 364 -6.51 10.58 16.44
CA ALA A 364 -7.50 11.38 15.70
C ALA A 364 -7.09 11.52 14.22
N TYR A 365 -5.81 11.82 13.96
CA TYR A 365 -5.29 11.94 12.60
C TYR A 365 -5.35 10.58 11.86
N ARG A 366 -4.96 9.49 12.53
CA ARG A 366 -5.05 8.13 11.98
C ARG A 366 -6.50 7.75 11.68
N ALA A 367 -7.44 8.07 12.57
CA ALA A 367 -8.86 7.80 12.38
C ALA A 367 -9.40 8.50 11.12
N LYS A 368 -9.12 9.79 10.93
CA LYS A 368 -9.49 10.52 9.71
C LYS A 368 -8.85 9.91 8.45
N THR A 369 -7.58 9.48 8.55
CA THR A 369 -6.88 8.79 7.46
C THR A 369 -7.59 7.49 7.06
N MET A 370 -8.01 6.68 8.04
CA MET A 370 -8.76 5.45 7.79
C MET A 370 -10.16 5.69 7.22
N GLN A 371 -10.83 6.77 7.64
CA GLN A 371 -12.13 7.16 7.06
C GLN A 371 -12.01 7.43 5.55
N LEU A 372 -10.97 8.14 5.12
CA LEU A 372 -10.71 8.39 3.69
C LEU A 372 -10.28 7.11 2.95
N SER A 373 -9.34 6.35 3.52
CA SER A 373 -8.74 5.23 2.82
C SER A 373 -9.67 4.01 2.71
N CYS A 374 -10.63 3.85 3.62
CA CYS A 374 -11.57 2.72 3.62
C CYS A 374 -12.58 2.75 2.48
N ILE A 375 -12.84 3.92 1.86
CA ILE A 375 -13.86 4.09 0.79
C ILE A 375 -13.62 3.11 -0.35
N ALA A 376 -12.43 3.16 -0.99
CA ALA A 376 -12.08 2.23 -2.05
C ALA A 376 -11.81 0.80 -1.53
N GLY A 377 -11.31 0.68 -0.29
CA GLY A 377 -11.01 -0.62 0.33
C GLY A 377 -12.25 -1.49 0.53
N LEU A 378 -13.32 -0.94 1.09
CA LEU A 378 -14.58 -1.64 1.37
C LEU A 378 -15.25 -2.16 0.10
N ALA A 379 -15.20 -1.36 -0.98
CA ALA A 379 -15.84 -1.67 -2.25
C ALA A 379 -14.95 -2.43 -3.25
N GLY A 380 -13.63 -2.47 -3.00
CA GLY A 380 -12.66 -3.10 -3.91
C GLY A 380 -12.41 -2.30 -5.18
N LEU A 381 -12.44 -0.97 -5.08
CA LEU A 381 -12.38 -0.04 -6.21
C LEU A 381 -10.96 0.37 -6.58
N PRO A 382 -10.69 0.65 -7.87
CA PRO A 382 -9.44 1.25 -8.30
C PRO A 382 -9.37 2.70 -7.87
N GLN A 383 -8.19 3.14 -7.45
CA GLN A 383 -7.93 4.49 -6.97
C GLN A 383 -6.52 4.95 -7.34
N VAL A 384 -6.43 6.12 -7.98
CA VAL A 384 -5.16 6.82 -8.22
C VAL A 384 -5.02 7.97 -7.21
N THR A 385 -3.91 8.02 -6.51
CA THR A 385 -3.46 9.17 -5.71
C THR A 385 -2.59 10.07 -6.57
N VAL A 386 -2.91 11.37 -6.58
CA VAL A 386 -2.16 12.44 -7.25
C VAL A 386 -1.57 13.36 -6.17
N PRO A 387 -0.25 13.61 -6.17
CA PRO A 387 0.37 14.49 -5.20
C PRO A 387 0.07 15.95 -5.50
N VAL A 388 -0.17 16.74 -4.46
CA VAL A 388 -0.35 18.19 -4.51
C VAL A 388 0.60 18.81 -3.49
N LEU A 389 1.42 19.76 -3.93
CA LEU A 389 2.43 20.38 -3.09
C LEU A 389 1.86 21.61 -2.38
N ARG A 390 2.01 21.66 -1.06
CA ARG A 390 1.70 22.85 -0.27
C ARG A 390 2.75 23.94 -0.46
N ALA A 391 2.40 25.18 -0.10
CA ALA A 391 3.33 26.31 -0.14
C ALA A 391 4.55 26.13 0.79
N ASP A 392 4.43 25.32 1.85
CA ASP A 392 5.52 24.97 2.77
C ASP A 392 6.37 23.77 2.28
N GLY A 393 6.12 23.28 1.06
CA GLY A 393 6.83 22.16 0.45
C GLY A 393 6.37 20.78 0.92
N LEU A 394 5.37 20.68 1.79
CA LEU A 394 4.85 19.38 2.22
C LEU A 394 3.83 18.84 1.21
N PRO A 395 3.92 17.56 0.81
CA PRO A 395 2.93 16.97 -0.08
C PRO A 395 1.64 16.60 0.68
N ILE A 396 0.52 16.75 -0.01
CA ILE A 396 -0.79 16.18 0.32
C ILE A 396 -1.31 15.42 -0.92
N GLY A 397 -2.36 14.62 -0.78
CA GLY A 397 -2.86 13.79 -1.88
C GLY A 397 -4.30 14.09 -2.29
N LEU A 398 -4.56 14.17 -3.58
CA LEU A 398 -5.90 14.16 -4.19
C LEU A 398 -6.14 12.82 -4.89
N SER A 399 -7.21 12.12 -4.55
CA SER A 399 -7.50 10.80 -5.09
C SER A 399 -8.68 10.79 -6.04
N TRP A 400 -8.56 9.94 -7.06
CA TRP A 400 -9.57 9.67 -8.07
C TRP A 400 -9.95 8.18 -8.00
N ILE A 401 -11.22 7.90 -7.78
CA ILE A 401 -11.76 6.54 -7.59
C ILE A 401 -12.72 6.24 -8.74
N GLY A 402 -12.44 5.15 -9.46
CA GLY A 402 -13.29 4.66 -10.55
C GLY A 402 -14.16 3.48 -10.13
N GLY A 403 -15.06 3.05 -11.00
CA GLY A 403 -15.78 1.79 -10.85
C GLY A 403 -14.88 0.57 -11.05
N PRO A 404 -15.29 -0.64 -10.61
CA PRO A 404 -14.51 -1.85 -10.82
C PRO A 404 -14.20 -2.09 -12.29
N GLY A 405 -12.96 -2.49 -12.61
CA GLY A 405 -12.54 -2.82 -13.98
C GLY A 405 -12.34 -1.61 -14.90
N THR A 406 -12.26 -0.40 -14.33
CA THR A 406 -11.94 0.84 -15.07
C THR A 406 -10.48 1.27 -14.87
N ASP A 407 -9.62 0.34 -14.45
CA ASP A 407 -8.27 0.56 -13.94
C ASP A 407 -7.33 1.28 -14.92
N LEU A 408 -7.12 0.75 -16.13
CA LEU A 408 -6.26 1.39 -17.15
C LEU A 408 -6.89 2.67 -17.64
N ARG A 409 -8.21 2.71 -17.84
CA ARG A 409 -8.92 3.95 -18.19
C ARG A 409 -8.72 5.04 -17.15
N LEU A 410 -8.74 4.70 -15.87
CA LEU A 410 -8.49 5.63 -14.78
C LEU A 410 -7.03 6.13 -14.82
N LEU A 411 -6.07 5.23 -15.04
CA LEU A 411 -4.66 5.60 -15.22
C LEU A 411 -4.45 6.50 -16.45
N ASP A 412 -5.08 6.17 -17.59
CA ASP A 412 -5.07 6.95 -18.82
C ASP A 412 -5.65 8.35 -18.58
N ARG A 413 -6.79 8.43 -17.89
CA ARG A 413 -7.45 9.71 -17.58
C ARG A 413 -6.55 10.58 -16.69
N VAL A 414 -6.00 10.02 -15.62
CA VAL A 414 -5.13 10.77 -14.71
C VAL A 414 -3.82 11.17 -15.42
N ALA A 415 -3.22 10.29 -16.22
CA ALA A 415 -2.05 10.63 -17.03
C ALA A 415 -2.35 11.72 -18.06
N GLY A 416 -3.53 11.71 -18.69
CA GLY A 416 -3.96 12.75 -19.63
C GLY A 416 -4.16 14.12 -18.97
N ILE A 417 -4.56 14.14 -17.69
CA ILE A 417 -4.72 15.38 -16.92
C ILE A 417 -3.37 15.89 -16.40
N PHE A 418 -2.52 15.00 -15.86
CA PHE A 418 -1.34 15.40 -15.08
C PHE A 418 0.01 15.07 -15.73
N GLY A 419 0.04 14.47 -16.93
CA GLY A 419 1.25 13.99 -17.61
C GLY A 419 2.22 15.07 -18.09
N GLY A 420 1.84 16.35 -18.01
CA GLY A 420 2.72 17.50 -18.30
C GLY A 420 3.25 18.22 -17.06
N GLU A 421 2.88 17.78 -15.85
CA GLU A 421 3.32 18.45 -14.62
C GLU A 421 4.74 18.01 -14.25
N VAL A 422 5.70 18.91 -14.48
CA VAL A 422 7.07 18.73 -13.96
C VAL A 422 7.02 18.94 -12.45
N ARG A 423 7.46 17.93 -11.69
CA ARG A 423 7.67 18.11 -10.26
C ARG A 423 8.78 19.14 -10.01
N PRO A 424 8.63 20.05 -9.04
CA PRO A 424 9.74 20.85 -8.55
C PRO A 424 10.83 20.00 -7.90
#